data_AF-A0A7V8TXX3-F1
#
_entry.id   AF-A0A7V8TXX3-F1
#
_cell.length_a   1.000
_cell.length_b   1.000
_cell.length_c   1.000
_cell.angle_alpha   90.00
_cell.angle_beta   90.00
_cell.angle_gamma   90.00
#
_symmetry.space_group_name_H-M   'P 1'
#
loop_
_entity.id
_entity.type
_entity.pdbx_description
1 polymer ?
#
loop_
_entity_poly.entity_id
_entity_poly.type
_entity_poly.pdbx_seq_one_letter_code
_entity_poly.pdbx_strand_id
1 'polypeptide(L)' 'MKTEIILDESKSKSIKEIKEKIHTILDKLESKNVNLSESIEDYKKLIELNKEMDSLFKKKIKEISLIGKIDK' A
#
# COMPACT_ATOMS: atom_id res chain seq x y z
N MET A 1 -20.95 -24.53 -1.33
CA MET A 1 -20.88 -23.57 -0.20
C MET A 1 -19.83 -22.54 -0.58
N LYS A 2 -20.25 -21.29 -0.86
CA LYS A 2 -19.33 -20.22 -1.25
C LYS A 2 -18.65 -19.74 0.02
N THR A 3 -17.38 -20.10 0.20
CA THR A 3 -16.58 -19.60 1.32
C THR A 3 -16.25 -18.14 1.03
N GLU A 4 -17.12 -17.23 1.50
CA GLU A 4 -16.81 -15.81 1.59
C GLU A 4 -15.68 -15.67 2.63
N ILE A 5 -14.44 -15.62 2.14
CA ILE A 5 -13.31 -15.18 2.93
C ILE A 5 -13.47 -13.66 3.07
N ILE A 6 -14.34 -13.23 3.99
CA ILE A 6 -14.41 -11.85 4.47
C ILE A 6 -13.14 -11.66 5.32
N LEU A 7 -12.00 -11.47 4.65
CA LEU A 7 -10.75 -11.16 5.30
C LEU A 7 -10.73 -9.67 5.62
N ASP A 8 -11.47 -9.32 6.68
CA ASP A 8 -11.29 -8.14 7.54
C ASP A 8 -10.60 -6.94 6.84
N GLU A 9 -11.32 -6.33 5.89
CA GLU A 9 -10.85 -5.13 5.18
C GLU A 9 -10.76 -3.89 6.09
N SER A 10 -11.20 -3.97 7.35
CA SER A 10 -11.35 -2.79 8.22
C SER A 10 -10.09 -2.40 9.00
N LYS A 11 -8.96 -3.11 8.84
CA LYS A 11 -7.68 -2.76 9.50
C LYS A 11 -6.50 -2.53 8.56
N SER A 12 -6.58 -2.95 7.30
CA SER A 12 -5.49 -2.78 6.34
C SER A 12 -5.81 -1.57 5.48
N LYS A 13 -4.88 -0.59 5.41
CA LYS A 13 -5.05 0.52 4.48
C LYS A 13 -5.22 -0.03 3.06
N SER A 14 -6.15 0.52 2.31
CA SER A 14 -6.32 0.12 0.91
C SER A 14 -5.13 0.59 0.07
N ILE A 15 -4.90 -0.08 -1.08
CA ILE A 15 -3.93 0.36 -2.10
C ILE A 15 -4.14 1.83 -2.46
N LYS A 16 -5.41 2.26 -2.53
CA LYS A 16 -5.76 3.64 -2.86
C LYS A 16 -5.29 4.61 -1.77
N GLU A 17 -5.53 4.28 -0.50
CA GLU A 17 -5.11 5.12 0.63
C GLU A 17 -3.59 5.24 0.76
N ILE A 18 -2.85 4.14 0.53
CA ILE A 18 -1.38 4.19 0.52
C ILE A 18 -0.89 5.09 -0.62
N LYS A 19 -1.52 5.00 -1.80
CA LYS A 19 -1.19 5.85 -2.94
C LYS A 19 -1.46 7.33 -2.64
N GLU A 20 -2.61 7.68 -2.05
CA GLU A 20 -2.92 9.05 -1.64
C GLU A 20 -1.88 9.59 -0.65
N LYS A 21 -1.47 8.78 0.33
CA LYS A 21 -0.43 9.15 1.30
C LYS A 21 0.93 9.38 0.66
N ILE A 22 1.33 8.52 -0.27
CA ILE A 22 2.55 8.72 -1.06
C ILE A 22 2.47 10.05 -1.81
N HIS A 23 1.34 10.33 -2.46
CA HIS A 23 1.16 11.56 -3.22
C HIS A 23 1.26 12.81 -2.34
N THR A 24 0.60 12.81 -1.18
CA THR A 24 0.68 13.92 -0.21
C THR A 24 2.12 14.18 0.25
N ILE A 25 2.91 13.13 0.47
CA ILE A 25 4.31 13.27 0.89
C ILE A 25 5.16 13.82 -0.27
N LEU A 26 4.93 13.37 -1.49
CA LEU A 26 5.63 13.89 -2.67
C LEU A 26 5.30 15.36 -2.91
N ASP A 27 4.04 15.75 -2.83
CA ASP A 27 3.62 17.16 -2.97
C ASP A 27 4.32 18.06 -1.93
N LYS A 28 4.48 17.55 -0.70
CA LYS A 28 5.26 18.23 0.34
C LYS A 28 6.73 18.36 -0.08
N LEU A 29 7.38 17.26 -0.48
CA LEU A 29 8.81 17.19 -0.83
C LEU A 29 9.17 18.03 -2.07
N GLU A 30 8.24 18.20 -3.00
CA GLU A 30 8.41 19.00 -4.21
C GLU A 30 8.06 20.48 -4.01
N SER A 31 7.54 20.85 -2.84
CA SER A 31 7.25 22.24 -2.50
C SER A 31 8.52 23.05 -2.25
N LYS A 32 8.47 24.37 -2.53
CA LYS A 32 9.63 25.27 -2.47
C LYS A 32 10.21 25.51 -1.07
N ASN A 33 9.53 25.05 0.00
CA ASN A 33 9.86 25.38 1.40
C ASN A 33 10.20 24.14 2.24
N VAL A 34 10.79 23.12 1.64
CA VAL A 34 11.09 21.86 2.32
C VAL A 34 12.32 21.98 3.22
N ASN A 35 12.15 21.60 4.49
CA ASN A 35 13.24 21.45 5.44
C ASN A 35 13.97 20.12 5.21
N LEU A 36 15.29 20.16 5.01
CA LEU A 36 16.14 18.99 4.77
C LEU A 36 15.99 17.90 5.85
N SER A 37 15.86 18.31 7.12
CA SER A 37 15.68 17.38 8.24
C SER A 37 14.33 16.67 8.17
N GLU A 38 13.29 17.35 7.71
CA GLU A 38 11.97 16.75 7.51
C GLU A 38 11.93 15.85 6.28
N SER A 39 12.68 16.21 5.21
CA SER A 39 12.75 15.39 3.99
C SER A 39 13.26 14.00 4.27
N ILE A 40 14.26 13.84 5.15
CA ILE A 40 14.80 12.52 5.51
C ILE A 40 13.69 11.63 6.07
N GLU A 41 12.88 12.17 6.98
CA GLU A 41 11.80 11.41 7.60
C GLU A 41 10.67 11.11 6.61
N ASP A 42 10.37 12.05 5.72
CA ASP A 42 9.38 11.87 4.67
C ASP A 42 9.82 10.79 3.65
N TYR A 43 11.11 10.74 3.27
CA TYR A 43 11.65 9.65 2.46
C TYR A 43 11.63 8.29 3.17
N LYS A 44 11.89 8.23 4.48
CA LYS A 44 11.73 6.97 5.25
C LYS A 44 10.28 6.48 5.20
N LYS A 45 9.31 7.38 5.40
CA LYS A 45 7.88 7.04 5.27
C LYS A 45 7.52 6.56 3.88
N LEU A 46 8.06 7.17 2.82
CA LEU A 46 7.87 6.68 1.45
C LEU A 46 8.38 5.25 1.27
N ILE A 47 9.53 4.90 1.85
CA ILE A 47 10.06 3.53 1.80
C ILE A 47 9.12 2.55 2.51
N GLU A 48 8.61 2.91 3.69
CA GLU A 48 7.67 2.07 4.44
C GLU A 48 6.35 1.86 3.70
N LEU A 49 5.78 2.93 3.15
CA LEU A 49 4.54 2.87 2.37
C LEU A 49 4.70 2.01 1.11
N ASN A 50 5.85 2.07 0.44
CA ASN A 50 6.13 1.20 -0.71
C ASN A 50 6.25 -0.28 -0.32
N LYS A 51 6.82 -0.59 0.86
CA LYS A 51 6.84 -1.97 1.39
C LYS A 51 5.44 -2.46 1.74
N GLU A 52 4.60 -1.60 2.32
CA GLU A 52 3.19 -1.91 2.59
C GLU A 52 2.44 -2.23 1.29
N MET A 53 2.66 -1.42 0.24
CA MET A 53 2.10 -1.63 -1.10
C MET A 53 2.54 -2.96 -1.74
N ASP A 54 3.85 -3.26 -1.71
CA ASP A 54 4.39 -4.52 -2.24
C ASP A 54 3.76 -5.75 -1.55
N SER A 55 3.57 -5.69 -0.22
CA SER A 55 2.91 -6.74 0.54
C SER A 55 1.45 -6.94 0.09
N LEU A 56 0.71 -5.85 -0.13
CA LEU A 56 -0.67 -5.91 -0.63
C LEU A 56 -0.75 -6.51 -2.04
N PHE A 57 0.15 -6.13 -2.94
CA PHE A 57 0.21 -6.72 -4.29
C PHE A 57 0.50 -8.22 -4.23
N LYS A 58 1.50 -8.63 -3.44
CA LYS A 58 1.82 -10.06 -3.24
C LYS A 58 0.64 -10.84 -2.65
N LYS A 59 -0.08 -10.26 -1.70
CA LYS A 59 -1.30 -10.87 -1.12
C LYS A 59 -2.37 -11.07 -2.19
N LYS A 60 -2.69 -10.04 -2.98
CA LYS A 60 -3.68 -10.14 -4.07
C LYS A 60 -3.28 -11.16 -5.14
N ILE A 61 -2.01 -11.21 -5.54
CA ILE A 61 -1.52 -12.23 -6.49
C ILE A 61 -1.74 -13.64 -5.94
N LYS A 62 -1.43 -13.88 -4.66
CA LYS A 62 -1.65 -15.18 -4.01
C LYS A 62 -3.13 -15.55 -3.98
N GLU A 63 -4.00 -14.61 -3.61
CA GLU A 63 -5.46 -14.81 -3.59
C GLU A 63 -6.00 -15.20 -4.97
N ILE A 64 -5.62 -14.48 -6.03
CA ILE A 64 -6.02 -14.79 -7.42
C ILE A 64 -5.49 -16.17 -7.83
N SER A 65 -4.23 -16.48 -7.48
CA SER A 65 -3.60 -17.76 -7.82
C SER A 65 -4.28 -18.95 -7.12
N LEU A 66 -4.86 -18.75 -5.94
CA LEU A 66 -5.64 -19.78 -5.24
C LEU A 66 -6.98 -20.01 -5.93
N ILE A 67 -7.67 -18.94 -6.35
CA ILE A 67 -8.94 -19.05 -7.09
C ILE A 67 -8.73 -19.83 -8.39
N GLY A 68 -7.72 -19.46 -9.20
CA GLY A 68 -7.44 -20.14 -10.47
C GLY A 68 -6.95 -21.60 -10.35
N LYS A 69 -6.59 -22.05 -9.13
CA LYS A 69 -6.29 -23.46 -8.84
C LYS A 69 -7.52 -24.25 -8.40
N ILE A 70 -8.56 -23.60 -7.89
CA ILE A 70 -9.82 -24.24 -7.50
C ILE A 70 -10.69 -24.51 -8.73
N ASP A 71 -10.53 -23.72 -9.80
CA ASP A 71 -11.25 -23.88 -11.07
C ASP A 71 -10.65 -24.93 -12.03
N LYS A 72 -9.59 -25.65 -11.62
CA LYS A 72 -8.92 -26.72 -12.38
C LYS A 72 -9.09 -28.07 -11.72
#